data_AF-A0A662HCC8-F1
#
_entry.id   AF-A0A662HCC8-F1
#
_cell.length_a   1.000
_cell.length_b   1.000
_cell.length_c   1.000
_cell.angle_alpha   90.00
_cell.angle_beta   90.00
_cell.angle_gamma   90.00
#
_symmetry.space_group_name_H-M   'P 1'
#
loop_
_entity.id
_entity.type
_entity.pdbx_description
1 polymer ?
#
loop_
_entity_poly.entity_id
_entity_poly.type
_entity_poly.pdbx_seq_one_letter_code
_entity_poly.pdbx_strand_id
1 'polypeptide(L)'
;MMGITADDIVKLFEEDVKARKRMAELLVTEPDVRLAIINAVLRDVATKQDIKDIATKQDIMELRKTLEAKIEREIERLEARMEKETDRLYKLIIVSVVGILISVTTTILVRILLP
;
A
#
# COMPACT_ATOMS: atom_id res chain seq x y z
N MET A 1 -56.76 -30.57 -33.68
CA MET A 1 -55.47 -30.90 -33.04
C MET A 1 -55.12 -29.72 -32.14
N MET A 2 -55.08 -29.90 -30.82
CA MET A 2 -54.45 -28.92 -29.93
C MET A 2 -52.95 -28.97 -30.22
N GLY A 3 -52.40 -27.87 -30.74
CA GLY A 3 -50.97 -27.75 -30.98
C GLY A 3 -50.22 -27.57 -29.67
N ILE A 4 -49.02 -28.13 -29.59
CA ILE A 4 -48.07 -27.84 -28.52
C ILE A 4 -47.80 -26.33 -28.48
N THR A 5 -47.87 -25.73 -27.29
CA THR A 5 -47.52 -24.31 -27.10
C THR A 5 -46.04 -24.14 -26.78
N ALA A 6 -45.52 -22.91 -26.91
CA ALA A 6 -44.14 -22.61 -26.52
C ALA A 6 -43.88 -22.88 -25.02
N ASP A 7 -44.86 -22.62 -24.16
CA ASP A 7 -44.76 -22.92 -22.73
C ASP A 7 -44.70 -24.42 -22.46
N ASP A 8 -45.46 -25.22 -23.21
CA ASP A 8 -45.38 -26.69 -23.10
C ASP A 8 -43.99 -27.19 -23.50
N ILE A 9 -43.35 -26.58 -24.51
CA ILE A 9 -41.97 -26.91 -24.91
C ILE A 9 -40.98 -26.57 -23.79
N VAL A 10 -41.12 -25.41 -23.16
CA VAL A 10 -40.23 -25.00 -22.06
C VAL A 10 -40.34 -25.97 -20.88
N LYS A 11 -41.56 -26.34 -20.48
CA LYS A 11 -41.78 -27.32 -19.40
C LYS A 11 -41.11 -28.66 -19.67
N LEU A 12 -41.19 -29.15 -20.91
CA LEU A 12 -40.52 -30.40 -21.32
C LEU A 12 -38.99 -30.31 -21.16
N PHE A 13 -38.38 -29.16 -21.42
CA PHE A 13 -36.94 -28.94 -21.18
C PHE A 13 -36.58 -28.72 -19.71
N GLU A 14 -37.50 -28.19 -18.90
CA GLU A 14 -37.33 -28.04 -17.45
C GLU A 14 -37.36 -29.40 -16.74
N GLU A 15 -38.19 -30.33 -17.20
CA GLU A 15 -38.29 -31.69 -16.66
C GLU A 15 -37.13 -32.60 -17.11
N ASP A 16 -36.60 -32.43 -18.33
CA ASP A 16 -35.48 -33.24 -18.85
C ASP A 16 -34.14 -32.48 -18.92
N VAL A 17 -33.27 -32.75 -17.93
CA VAL A 17 -31.91 -32.23 -17.85
C VAL A 17 -31.02 -32.64 -19.05
N LYS A 18 -31.20 -33.86 -19.59
CA LYS A 18 -30.41 -34.33 -20.75
C LYS A 18 -30.81 -33.56 -22.00
N ALA A 19 -32.10 -33.34 -22.21
CA ALA A 19 -32.60 -32.54 -23.33
C ALA A 19 -32.07 -31.11 -23.26
N ARG A 20 -32.08 -30.50 -22.07
CA ARG A 20 -31.55 -29.16 -21.85
C ARG A 20 -30.04 -29.05 -22.13
N LYS A 21 -29.25 -30.02 -21.66
CA LYS A 21 -27.81 -30.08 -21.95
C LYS A 21 -27.55 -30.21 -23.45
N ARG A 22 -28.28 -31.10 -24.13
CA ARG A 22 -28.14 -31.32 -25.57
C ARG A 22 -28.53 -30.07 -26.37
N MET A 23 -29.57 -29.35 -25.94
CA MET A 23 -29.95 -28.07 -26.53
C MET A 23 -28.86 -27.02 -26.35
N ALA A 24 -28.28 -26.90 -25.15
CA ALA A 24 -27.17 -25.99 -24.90
C ALA A 24 -25.93 -26.34 -25.74
N GLU A 25 -25.60 -27.63 -25.88
CA GLU A 25 -24.52 -28.10 -26.75
C GLU A 25 -24.74 -27.64 -28.21
N LEU A 26 -25.94 -27.90 -28.75
CA LEU A 26 -26.30 -27.49 -30.11
C LEU A 26 -26.16 -25.98 -30.31
N LEU A 27 -26.68 -25.17 -29.37
CA LEU A 27 -26.58 -23.71 -29.43
C LEU A 27 -25.14 -23.21 -29.38
N VAL A 28 -24.24 -23.85 -28.63
CA VAL A 28 -22.83 -23.43 -28.53
C VAL A 28 -22.00 -23.86 -29.76
N THR A 29 -22.44 -24.90 -30.48
CA THR A 29 -21.84 -25.28 -31.77
C THR A 29 -22.07 -24.24 -32.86
N GLU A 30 -23.22 -23.58 -32.84
CA GLU A 30 -23.57 -22.54 -33.81
C GLU A 30 -22.60 -21.35 -33.71
N PRO A 31 -21.84 -21.04 -34.78
CA PRO A 31 -20.82 -19.99 -34.75
C PRO A 31 -21.35 -18.61 -34.32
N ASP A 32 -22.55 -18.25 -34.77
CA ASP A 32 -23.15 -16.94 -34.51
C ASP A 32 -23.58 -16.78 -33.05
N VAL A 33 -24.18 -17.84 -32.48
CA VAL A 33 -24.58 -17.87 -31.07
C VAL A 33 -23.34 -17.83 -30.18
N ARG A 34 -22.30 -18.61 -30.52
CA ARG A 34 -21.02 -18.59 -29.82
C ARG A 34 -20.37 -17.21 -29.88
N LEU A 35 -20.38 -16.55 -31.04
CA LEU A 35 -19.83 -15.21 -31.21
C LEU A 35 -20.62 -14.17 -30.38
N ALA A 36 -21.95 -14.26 -30.36
CA ALA A 36 -22.80 -13.40 -29.54
C ALA A 36 -22.50 -13.57 -28.05
N ILE A 37 -22.32 -14.81 -27.57
CA ILE A 37 -21.94 -15.10 -26.18
C ILE A 37 -20.55 -14.53 -25.86
N ILE A 38 -19.56 -14.74 -26.74
CA ILE A 38 -18.20 -14.21 -26.57
C ILE A 38 -18.24 -12.68 -26.51
N ASN A 39 -18.96 -12.02 -27.41
CA ASN A 39 -19.08 -10.56 -27.44
C ASN A 39 -19.78 -10.00 -26.20
N ALA A 40 -20.79 -10.71 -25.68
CA ALA A 40 -21.46 -10.32 -24.44
C ALA A 40 -20.51 -10.42 -23.23
N VAL A 41 -19.75 -11.52 -23.12
CA VAL A 41 -18.82 -11.76 -22.00
C VAL A 41 -17.57 -10.89 -22.09
N LEU A 42 -17.04 -10.60 -23.29
CA LEU A 42 -15.87 -9.74 -23.48
C LEU A 42 -16.07 -8.33 -22.89
N ARG A 43 -17.31 -7.85 -22.78
CA ARG A 43 -17.64 -6.58 -22.14
C ARG A 43 -17.38 -6.59 -20.62
N ASP A 44 -17.45 -7.75 -19.99
CA ASP A 44 -17.30 -7.94 -18.55
C ASP A 44 -15.90 -8.46 -18.15
N VAL A 45 -15.06 -8.82 -19.12
CA VAL A 45 -13.69 -9.29 -18.89
C VAL A 45 -12.72 -8.11 -18.95
N ALA A 46 -11.98 -7.88 -17.86
CA ALA A 46 -10.88 -6.92 -17.84
C ALA A 46 -9.89 -7.24 -18.97
N THR A 47 -9.68 -6.29 -19.88
CA THR A 47 -8.77 -6.45 -21.00
C THR A 47 -7.33 -6.31 -20.55
N LYS A 48 -6.38 -6.79 -21.37
CA LYS A 48 -4.94 -6.59 -21.10
C LYS A 48 -4.55 -5.10 -21.01
N GLN A 49 -5.32 -4.20 -21.62
CA GLN A 49 -5.09 -2.76 -21.52
C GLN A 49 -5.51 -2.22 -20.15
N ASP A 50 -6.59 -2.74 -19.56
CA ASP A 50 -7.09 -2.31 -18.24
C ASP A 50 -6.11 -2.66 -17.10
N ILE A 51 -5.25 -3.67 -17.31
CA ILE A 51 -4.24 -4.10 -16.33
C ILE A 51 -2.93 -3.30 -16.48
N LYS A 52 -2.75 -2.56 -17.58
CA LYS A 52 -1.48 -1.90 -17.92
C LYS A 52 -1.07 -0.80 -16.92
N ASP A 53 -2.06 -0.14 -16.32
CA ASP A 53 -1.85 0.95 -15.36
C ASP A 53 -1.93 0.46 -13.90
N ILE A 54 -2.03 -0.85 -13.67
CA ILE A 54 -2.02 -1.42 -12.32
C ILE A 54 -0.57 -1.47 -11.83
N ALA A 55 -0.32 -0.83 -10.69
CA ALA A 55 0.97 -0.87 -10.01
C ALA A 55 1.41 -2.32 -9.81
N THR A 56 2.59 -2.62 -10.34
CA THR A 56 3.17 -3.96 -10.27
C THR A 56 3.91 -4.13 -8.94
N LYS A 57 4.22 -5.39 -8.60
CA LYS A 57 5.08 -5.70 -7.46
C LYS A 57 6.46 -5.03 -7.57
N GLN A 58 6.92 -4.81 -8.80
CA GLN A 58 8.21 -4.17 -9.07
C GLN A 58 8.17 -2.67 -8.73
N ASP A 59 7.08 -1.98 -9.08
CA ASP A 59 6.89 -0.56 -8.75
C ASP A 59 6.85 -0.37 -7.22
N ILE A 60 6.19 -1.28 -6.50
CA ILE A 60 6.15 -1.27 -5.03
C ILE A 60 7.55 -1.50 -4.45
N MET A 61 8.34 -2.43 -5.01
CA MET A 61 9.71 -2.68 -4.58
C MET A 61 10.63 -1.47 -4.80
N GLU A 62 10.50 -0.78 -5.93
CA GLU A 62 11.30 0.40 -6.24
C GLU A 62 10.95 1.58 -5.34
N LEU A 63 9.66 1.81 -5.09
CA LEU A 63 9.18 2.78 -4.11
C LEU A 63 9.72 2.49 -2.72
N ARG A 64 9.66 1.22 -2.28
CA ARG A 64 10.17 0.79 -0.98
C ARG A 64 11.66 1.06 -0.85
N LYS A 65 12.47 0.67 -1.85
CA LYS A 65 13.92 0.91 -1.84
C LYS A 65 14.24 2.41 -1.80
N THR A 66 13.51 3.21 -2.56
CA THR A 66 13.68 4.67 -2.57
C THR A 66 13.33 5.29 -1.22
N LEU A 67 12.27 4.78 -0.58
CA LEU A 67 11.85 5.25 0.74
C LEU A 67 12.84 4.86 1.83
N GLU A 68 13.31 3.61 1.84
CA GLU A 68 14.35 3.12 2.77
C GLU A 68 15.61 3.99 2.67
N ALA A 69 16.10 4.24 1.44
CA ALA A 69 17.28 5.09 1.23
C ALA A 69 17.07 6.56 1.65
N LYS A 70 15.85 7.09 1.55
CA LYS A 70 15.53 8.44 2.04
C LYS A 70 15.51 8.49 3.57
N ILE A 71 14.89 7.50 4.20
CA ILE A 71 14.79 7.39 5.66
C ILE A 71 16.19 7.29 6.27
N GLU A 72 17.05 6.40 5.74
CA GLU A 72 18.43 6.25 6.21
C GLU A 72 19.19 7.58 6.19
N ARG A 73 19.10 8.32 5.08
CA ARG A 73 19.74 9.64 4.95
C ARG A 73 19.19 10.69 5.91
N GLU A 74 17.89 10.64 6.20
CA GLU A 74 17.28 11.57 7.15
C GLU A 74 17.69 11.25 8.59
N ILE A 75 17.78 9.96 8.94
CA ILE A 75 18.28 9.49 10.24
C ILE A 75 19.73 9.96 10.44
N GLU A 76 20.63 9.72 9.48
CA GLU A 76 22.03 10.16 9.58
C GLU A 76 22.16 11.68 9.79
N ARG A 77 21.32 12.46 9.08
CA ARG A 77 21.31 13.92 9.21
C ARG A 77 20.79 14.37 10.58
N LEU A 78 19.79 13.69 11.12
CA LEU A 78 19.23 13.98 12.43
C LEU A 78 20.23 13.62 13.53
N GLU A 79 20.85 12.46 13.46
CA GLU A 79 21.89 12.02 14.39
C GLU A 79 23.07 13.02 14.42
N ALA A 80 23.55 13.45 13.26
CA ALA A 80 24.64 14.43 13.18
C ALA A 80 24.23 15.83 13.72
N ARG A 81 22.96 16.20 13.65
CA ARG A 81 22.46 17.44 14.28
C ARG A 81 22.39 17.30 15.80
N MET A 82 21.86 16.18 16.27
CA MET A 82 21.75 15.87 17.69
C MET A 82 23.12 15.80 18.37
N GLU A 83 24.12 15.21 17.71
CA GLU A 83 25.49 15.17 18.22
C GLU A 83 26.05 16.59 18.40
N LYS A 84 25.88 17.46 17.40
CA LYS A 84 26.33 18.86 17.49
C LYS A 84 25.60 19.66 18.58
N GLU A 85 24.32 19.42 18.76
CA GLU A 85 23.53 20.07 19.82
C GLU A 85 23.99 19.59 21.19
N THR A 86 24.19 18.29 21.34
CA THR A 86 24.70 17.66 22.56
C THR A 86 26.07 18.24 22.94
N ASP A 87 27.00 18.34 21.98
CA ASP A 87 28.32 18.94 22.18
C ASP A 87 28.26 20.41 22.63
N ARG A 88 27.35 21.20 22.02
CA ARG A 88 27.16 22.60 22.40
C ARG A 88 26.61 22.70 23.82
N LEU A 89 25.64 21.87 24.17
CA LEU A 89 25.07 21.82 25.52
C LEU A 89 26.13 21.42 26.54
N TYR A 90 26.94 20.39 26.27
CA TYR A 90 28.04 19.99 27.15
C TYR A 90 29.02 21.14 27.39
N LYS A 91 29.46 21.84 26.34
CA LYS A 91 30.36 22.99 26.48
C LYS A 91 29.74 24.11 27.32
N LEU A 92 28.47 24.44 27.08
CA LEU A 92 27.76 25.47 27.84
C LEU A 92 27.57 25.09 29.32
N ILE A 93 27.23 23.83 29.60
CA ILE A 93 27.08 23.30 30.95
C ILE A 93 28.43 23.36 31.68
N ILE A 94 29.51 22.90 31.06
CA ILE A 94 30.85 22.92 31.68
C ILE A 94 31.27 24.36 32.00
N VAL A 95 31.12 25.30 31.06
CA VAL A 95 31.49 26.70 31.29
C VAL A 95 30.67 27.33 32.42
N SER A 96 29.36 27.07 32.45
CA SER A 96 28.48 27.62 33.50
C SER A 96 28.75 27.01 34.87
N VAL A 97 28.90 25.69 34.97
CA VAL A 97 29.20 24.99 36.23
C VAL A 97 30.55 25.43 36.81
N VAL A 98 31.59 25.51 35.97
CA VAL A 98 32.91 25.98 36.42
C VAL A 98 32.83 27.43 36.91
N GLY A 99 32.12 28.31 36.20
CA GLY A 99 31.92 29.70 36.63
C GLY A 99 31.20 29.81 37.98
N ILE A 100 30.16 29.01 38.18
CA ILE A 100 29.43 28.95 39.46
C ILE A 100 30.34 28.44 40.59
N LEU A 101 31.10 27.36 40.36
CA LEU A 101 32.02 26.82 41.35
C LEU A 101 33.09 27.84 41.76
N ILE A 102 33.67 28.57 40.81
CA ILE A 102 34.64 29.64 41.08
C ILE A 102 33.97 30.76 41.90
N SER A 103 32.77 31.19 41.51
CA SER A 103 32.02 32.25 42.20
C SER A 103 31.70 31.88 43.66
N VAL A 104 31.19 30.66 43.88
CA VAL A 104 30.87 30.14 45.22
C VAL A 104 32.13 30.03 46.07
N THR A 105 33.20 29.44 45.52
CA THR A 105 34.49 29.28 46.24
C THR A 105 35.09 30.63 46.62
N THR A 106 35.06 31.61 45.71
CA THR A 106 35.54 32.97 45.96
C THR A 106 34.72 33.65 47.06
N THR A 107 33.39 33.53 47.02
CA THR A 107 32.49 34.12 48.02
C THR A 107 32.76 33.55 49.42
N ILE A 108 32.96 32.24 49.51
CA ILE A 108 33.30 31.56 50.78
C ILE A 108 34.67 32.01 51.28
N LEU A 109 35.70 32.02 50.43
CA LEU A 109 37.05 32.43 50.78
C LEU A 109 37.11 33.87 51.30
N VAL A 110 36.48 34.82 50.60
CA VAL A 110 36.44 36.24 51.02
C VAL A 110 35.83 36.39 52.40
N ARG A 111 34.73 35.68 52.69
CA ARG A 111 34.05 35.73 53.98
C ARG A 111 34.85 35.12 55.14
N ILE A 112 35.78 34.21 54.84
CA ILE A 112 36.65 33.58 55.84
C ILE A 112 37.91 34.43 56.07
N LEU A 113 38.50 34.99 55.01
CA LEU A 113 39.75 35.76 55.08
C LEU A 113 39.56 37.21 55.54
N LEU A 114 38.43 37.83 55.20
CA LEU A 114 38.05 39.15 55.73
C LEU A 114 36.93 38.94 56.77
N PRO A 115 37.27 38.80 58.06
CA PRO A 115 36.29 38.86 59.15
C PRO A 115 35.65 40.25 59.28
#